data_AF-A0A1W1C340-F1
#
_entry.id   AF-A0A1W1C340-F1
#
_cell.length_a   1.000
_cell.length_b   1.000
_cell.length_c   1.000
_cell.angle_alpha   90.00
_cell.angle_beta   90.00
_cell.angle_gamma   90.00
#
_symmetry.space_group_name_H-M   'P 1'
#
loop_
_entity.id
_entity.type
_entity.pdbx_description
1 polymer ?
#
loop_
_entity_poly.entity_id
_entity_poly.type
_entity_poly.pdbx_seq_one_letter_code
_entity_poly.pdbx_strand_id
1 'polypeptide(L)'
;MDKTKRGIALFITLLVIASILSIVAVSFSYLEKVQKDAGKMSAIIQGNLFYKNTTDILKRFFPKGKADSKKLDIIYSIPLMLSEPKSGFNINLQCKPLMVGVPIKWLDESFTKKSPARLDLARDVLSKIMELYEIEEPNQLEEIILSWVNGVSREDSEYEERLRHKKGIISKKQFDRIILDYRLRYDDEKVFKIPWERYFVFVDVTKDVIIDGAYITAELISVAFDIPLQSVKDEWLIENDIDEKKMTLVEYLAQNASGEVINKKLFSKNALNAMHCEERYAYRNSYYSFSFDYSKERSTNFEFNGEL
;
A
#
# COMPACT_ATOMS: atom_id res chain seq x y z
N MET A 1 21.66 5.98 -75.24
CA MET A 1 21.00 6.40 -74.00
C MET A 1 22.06 6.41 -72.90
N ASP A 2 22.26 7.56 -72.26
CA ASP A 2 23.46 7.88 -71.46
C ASP A 2 23.51 7.11 -70.13
N LYS A 3 24.64 6.46 -69.82
CA LYS A 3 24.80 5.57 -68.65
C LYS A 3 24.62 6.31 -67.32
N THR A 4 25.03 7.58 -67.27
CA THR A 4 24.84 8.51 -66.14
C THR A 4 23.36 8.78 -65.87
N LYS A 5 22.54 8.98 -66.90
CA LYS A 5 21.08 9.20 -66.74
C LYS A 5 20.38 7.95 -66.18
N ARG A 6 20.81 6.75 -66.56
CA ARG A 6 20.33 5.49 -65.96
C ARG A 6 20.76 5.32 -64.50
N GLY A 7 22.00 5.66 -64.17
CA GLY A 7 22.51 5.61 -62.78
C GLY A 7 21.77 6.58 -61.85
N ILE A 8 21.52 7.82 -62.31
CA ILE A 8 20.75 8.82 -61.57
C ILE A 8 19.31 8.35 -61.37
N ALA A 9 18.64 7.84 -62.41
CA ALA A 9 17.29 7.31 -62.29
C ALA A 9 17.21 6.15 -61.28
N LEU A 10 18.20 5.26 -61.27
CA LEU A 10 18.27 4.13 -60.35
C LEU A 10 18.47 4.59 -58.90
N PHE A 11 19.34 5.57 -58.67
CA PHE A 11 19.55 6.17 -57.36
C PHE A 11 18.28 6.86 -56.83
N ILE A 12 17.58 7.61 -57.68
CA ILE A 12 16.30 8.24 -57.33
C ILE A 12 15.27 7.18 -56.93
N THR A 13 15.10 6.11 -57.72
CA THR A 13 14.17 5.02 -57.35
C THR A 13 14.56 4.34 -56.04
N LEU A 14 15.85 4.13 -55.78
CA LEU A 14 16.31 3.49 -54.55
C LEU A 14 16.06 4.37 -53.32
N LEU A 15 16.27 5.69 -53.46
CA LEU A 15 15.98 6.67 -52.40
C LEU A 15 14.48 6.77 -52.12
N VAL A 16 13.64 6.73 -53.16
CA VAL A 16 12.18 6.69 -53.02
C VAL A 16 11.73 5.40 -52.31
N ILE A 17 12.27 4.23 -52.70
CA ILE A 17 11.96 2.96 -52.04
C ILE A 17 12.40 2.98 -50.57
N ALA A 18 13.61 3.48 -50.28
CA ALA A 18 14.11 3.61 -48.92
C ALA A 18 13.23 4.53 -48.06
N SER A 19 12.77 5.65 -48.61
CA SER A 19 11.84 6.56 -47.94
C SER A 19 10.49 5.89 -47.65
N ILE A 20 9.91 5.19 -48.63
CA ILE A 20 8.67 4.43 -48.44
C ILE A 20 8.83 3.36 -47.36
N LEU A 21 9.93 2.58 -47.38
CA LEU A 21 10.21 1.58 -46.36
C LEU A 21 10.37 2.19 -44.97
N SER A 22 11.02 3.35 -44.86
CA SER A 22 11.15 4.07 -43.59
C SER A 22 9.80 4.53 -43.06
N ILE A 23 8.92 5.06 -43.91
CA ILE A 23 7.57 5.47 -43.51
C ILE A 23 6.77 4.25 -43.05
N VAL A 24 6.82 3.15 -43.79
CA VAL A 24 6.14 1.90 -43.44
C VAL A 24 6.63 1.35 -42.10
N ALA A 25 7.94 1.35 -41.85
CA ALA A 25 8.52 0.91 -40.58
C ALA A 25 8.04 1.78 -39.40
N VAL A 26 8.01 3.10 -39.57
CA VAL A 26 7.47 4.03 -38.58
C VAL A 26 5.98 3.79 -38.34
N SER A 27 5.19 3.56 -39.39
CA SER A 27 3.76 3.23 -39.27
C SER A 27 3.53 1.93 -38.50
N PHE A 28 4.31 0.88 -38.76
CA PHE A 28 4.22 -0.37 -37.99
C PHE A 28 4.57 -0.19 -36.52
N SER A 29 5.60 0.61 -36.21
CA SER A 29 5.95 0.95 -34.82
C SER A 29 4.80 1.67 -34.10
N TYR A 30 4.13 2.62 -34.78
CA TYR A 30 2.93 3.26 -34.22
C TYR A 30 1.77 2.28 -34.01
N LEU A 31 1.51 1.38 -34.95
CA LEU A 31 0.46 0.36 -34.80
C LEU A 31 0.75 -0.58 -33.63
N GLU A 32 2.00 -1.00 -33.46
CA GLU A 32 2.40 -1.85 -32.33
C GLU A 32 2.21 -1.12 -30.99
N LYS A 33 2.57 0.16 -30.92
CA LYS A 33 2.33 0.99 -29.74
C LYS A 33 0.84 1.10 -29.43
N VAL A 34 0.00 1.39 -30.42
CA VAL A 34 -1.46 1.47 -30.25
C VAL A 34 -2.03 0.13 -29.80
N GLN A 35 -1.55 -0.99 -30.34
CA GLN A 35 -1.98 -2.33 -29.93
C GLN A 35 -1.60 -2.63 -28.48
N LYS A 36 -0.39 -2.25 -28.05
CA LYS A 36 0.08 -2.37 -26.66
C LYS A 36 -0.76 -1.51 -25.70
N ASP A 37 -1.00 -0.25 -26.05
CA ASP A 37 -1.78 0.68 -25.23
C ASP A 37 -3.24 0.23 -25.11
N ALA A 38 -3.86 -0.23 -26.21
CA ALA A 38 -5.19 -0.82 -26.20
C ALA A 38 -5.24 -2.12 -25.36
N GLY A 39 -4.17 -2.92 -25.41
CA GLY A 39 -4.01 -4.11 -24.56
C GLY A 39 -4.01 -3.77 -23.08
N LYS A 40 -3.20 -2.78 -22.67
CA LYS A 40 -3.13 -2.28 -21.29
C LYS A 40 -4.47 -1.71 -20.81
N MET A 41 -5.15 -0.92 -21.65
CA MET A 41 -6.47 -0.39 -21.32
C MET A 41 -7.49 -1.52 -21.12
N SER A 42 -7.46 -2.54 -21.99
CA SER A 42 -8.34 -3.70 -21.86
C SER A 42 -8.06 -4.49 -20.57
N ALA A 43 -6.79 -4.62 -20.19
CA ALA A 43 -6.40 -5.21 -18.91
C ALA A 43 -6.97 -4.39 -17.74
N ILE A 44 -6.84 -3.07 -17.73
CA ILE A 44 -7.42 -2.20 -16.68
C ILE A 44 -8.93 -2.42 -16.53
N ILE A 45 -9.67 -2.50 -17.65
CA ILE A 45 -11.11 -2.77 -17.63
C ILE A 45 -11.39 -4.14 -16.99
N GLN A 46 -10.62 -5.17 -17.36
CA GLN A 46 -10.73 -6.50 -16.78
C GLN A 46 -10.41 -6.49 -15.27
N GLY A 47 -9.36 -5.80 -14.85
CA GLY A 47 -9.01 -5.62 -13.45
C GLY A 47 -10.13 -4.95 -12.65
N ASN A 48 -10.82 -3.96 -13.22
CA ASN A 48 -11.96 -3.32 -12.55
C ASN A 48 -13.16 -4.27 -12.39
N LEU A 49 -13.41 -5.16 -13.37
CA LEU A 49 -14.43 -6.21 -13.24
C LEU A 49 -14.07 -7.20 -12.12
N PHE A 50 -12.81 -7.61 -12.05
CA PHE A 50 -12.33 -8.49 -11.00
C PHE A 50 -12.40 -7.83 -9.63
N TYR A 51 -11.92 -6.60 -9.49
CA TYR A 51 -12.04 -5.81 -8.27
C TYR A 51 -13.48 -5.77 -7.74
N LYS A 52 -14.47 -5.53 -8.61
CA LYS A 52 -15.89 -5.54 -8.23
C LYS A 52 -16.33 -6.91 -7.74
N ASN A 53 -16.01 -7.98 -8.48
CA ASN A 53 -16.39 -9.34 -8.14
C ASN A 53 -15.75 -9.81 -6.83
N THR A 54 -14.44 -9.60 -6.67
CA THR A 54 -13.67 -9.91 -5.47
C THR A 54 -14.24 -9.16 -4.27
N THR A 55 -14.55 -7.86 -4.41
CA THR A 55 -15.19 -7.08 -3.35
C THR A 55 -16.56 -7.65 -2.95
N ASP A 56 -17.38 -8.07 -3.90
CA ASP A 56 -18.69 -8.67 -3.61
C ASP A 56 -18.59 -10.05 -2.95
N ILE A 57 -17.54 -10.82 -3.28
CA ILE A 57 -17.20 -12.07 -2.59
C ILE A 57 -16.78 -11.75 -1.14
N LEU A 58 -15.85 -10.81 -0.93
CA LEU A 58 -15.39 -10.43 0.41
C LEU A 58 -16.54 -9.95 1.30
N LYS A 59 -17.53 -9.21 0.76
CA LYS A 59 -18.75 -8.84 1.50
C LYS A 59 -19.55 -10.02 2.00
N ARG A 60 -19.65 -11.09 1.20
CA ARG A 60 -20.40 -12.31 1.56
C ARG A 60 -19.64 -13.15 2.59
N PHE A 61 -18.32 -13.28 2.42
CA PHE A 61 -17.48 -14.07 3.31
C PHE A 61 -17.18 -13.38 4.65
N PHE A 62 -17.03 -12.06 4.61
CA PHE A 62 -16.72 -11.22 5.76
C PHE A 62 -17.73 -10.07 5.90
N PRO A 63 -18.96 -10.36 6.37
CA PRO A 63 -19.97 -9.34 6.58
C PRO A 63 -19.64 -8.45 7.80
N LYS A 64 -20.23 -7.26 7.82
CA LYS A 64 -20.00 -6.25 8.86
C LYS A 64 -20.33 -6.79 10.25
N GLY A 65 -19.41 -6.60 11.19
CA GLY A 65 -19.59 -6.97 12.59
C GLY A 65 -19.41 -8.46 12.90
N LYS A 66 -19.12 -9.30 11.90
CA LYS A 66 -18.79 -10.73 12.10
C LYS A 66 -17.36 -10.99 11.61
N ALA A 67 -16.38 -10.72 12.49
CA ALA A 67 -15.01 -11.15 12.28
C ALA A 67 -14.86 -12.59 12.78
N ASP A 68 -14.49 -13.50 11.87
CA ASP A 68 -14.16 -14.89 12.18
C ASP A 68 -12.65 -15.03 12.04
N SER A 69 -11.95 -15.16 13.18
CA SER A 69 -10.48 -15.19 13.21
C SER A 69 -9.92 -16.31 12.35
N LYS A 70 -10.57 -17.49 12.29
CA LYS A 70 -10.10 -18.62 11.47
C LYS A 70 -10.14 -18.30 9.98
N LYS A 71 -11.18 -17.61 9.52
CA LYS A 71 -11.28 -17.19 8.11
C LYS A 71 -10.27 -16.11 7.78
N LEU A 72 -10.00 -15.20 8.72
CA LEU A 72 -8.98 -14.17 8.58
C LEU A 72 -7.58 -14.78 8.53
N ASP A 73 -7.31 -15.79 9.36
CA ASP A 73 -6.04 -16.53 9.32
C ASP A 73 -5.81 -17.16 7.95
N ILE A 74 -6.82 -17.85 7.40
CA ILE A 74 -6.69 -18.47 6.06
C ILE A 74 -6.39 -17.42 4.99
N ILE A 75 -7.13 -16.30 4.95
CA ILE A 75 -6.96 -15.29 3.89
C ILE A 75 -5.67 -14.46 4.05
N TYR A 76 -5.09 -14.42 5.25
CA TYR A 76 -3.83 -13.71 5.51
C TYR A 76 -2.59 -14.59 5.35
N SER A 77 -2.71 -15.91 5.57
CA SER A 77 -1.57 -16.82 5.51
C SER A 77 -1.25 -17.33 4.11
N ILE A 78 -2.26 -17.56 3.25
CA ILE A 78 -2.05 -18.16 1.92
C ILE A 78 -2.67 -17.34 0.79
N PRO A 79 -1.95 -17.14 -0.34
CA PRO A 79 -2.56 -16.59 -1.54
C PRO A 79 -3.67 -17.51 -2.07
N LEU A 80 -4.85 -16.95 -2.32
CA LEU A 80 -6.01 -17.66 -2.82
C LEU A 80 -6.00 -17.67 -4.35
N MET A 81 -5.92 -18.86 -4.93
CA MET A 81 -6.01 -19.06 -6.38
C MET A 81 -7.48 -19.27 -6.76
N LEU A 82 -8.07 -18.26 -7.39
CA LEU A 82 -9.43 -18.31 -7.94
C LEU A 82 -9.33 -18.66 -9.43
N SER A 83 -9.79 -19.86 -9.79
CA SER A 83 -9.81 -20.30 -11.19
C SER A 83 -11.24 -20.59 -11.65
N GLU A 84 -11.56 -20.18 -12.88
CA GLU A 84 -12.81 -20.56 -13.52
C GLU A 84 -12.52 -21.53 -14.68
N PRO A 85 -12.93 -22.81 -14.57
CA PRO A 85 -12.58 -23.84 -15.54
C PRO A 85 -13.04 -23.57 -16.98
N LYS A 86 -14.14 -22.83 -17.15
CA LYS A 86 -14.76 -22.59 -18.47
C LYS A 86 -14.05 -21.52 -19.28
N SER A 87 -13.50 -20.52 -18.62
CA SER A 87 -12.86 -19.36 -19.24
C SER A 87 -11.34 -19.43 -19.19
N GLY A 88 -10.78 -20.33 -18.38
CA GLY A 88 -9.34 -20.46 -18.18
C GLY A 88 -8.74 -19.29 -17.38
N PHE A 89 -9.57 -18.45 -16.76
CA PHE A 89 -9.08 -17.36 -15.93
C PHE A 89 -8.48 -17.90 -14.63
N ASN A 90 -7.34 -17.32 -14.26
CA ASN A 90 -6.66 -17.58 -13.01
C ASN A 90 -6.31 -16.24 -12.35
N ILE A 91 -6.80 -16.09 -11.12
CA ILE A 91 -6.61 -14.92 -10.27
C ILE A 91 -5.89 -15.39 -9.02
N ASN A 92 -4.86 -14.68 -8.63
CA ASN A 92 -4.19 -14.86 -7.35
C ASN A 92 -4.52 -13.67 -6.45
N LEU A 93 -5.28 -13.92 -5.38
CA LEU A 93 -5.64 -12.93 -4.37
C LEU A 93 -4.81 -13.14 -3.11
N GLN A 94 -4.03 -12.15 -2.72
CA GLN A 94 -3.30 -12.13 -1.47
C GLN A 94 -3.81 -10.98 -0.60
N CYS A 95 -4.22 -11.26 0.63
CA CYS A 95 -4.62 -10.23 1.57
C CYS A 95 -3.72 -10.23 2.79
N LYS A 96 -3.58 -9.05 3.40
CA LYS A 96 -2.86 -8.84 4.66
C LYS A 96 -3.74 -8.02 5.61
N PRO A 97 -3.61 -8.16 6.93
CA PRO A 97 -4.35 -7.31 7.85
C PRO A 97 -3.96 -5.84 7.66
N LEU A 98 -4.95 -4.95 7.64
CA LEU A 98 -4.75 -3.54 7.27
C LEU A 98 -4.37 -2.67 8.47
N MET A 99 -5.02 -2.90 9.60
CA MET A 99 -4.96 -2.02 10.77
C MET A 99 -3.91 -2.47 11.79
N VAL A 100 -2.73 -2.90 11.32
CA VAL A 100 -1.67 -3.50 12.16
C VAL A 100 -0.75 -2.49 12.84
N GLY A 101 -0.88 -1.21 12.48
CA GLY A 101 -0.08 -0.09 12.98
C GLY A 101 -0.92 1.12 13.37
N VAL A 102 -0.27 2.16 13.91
CA VAL A 102 -0.91 3.43 14.27
C VAL A 102 -1.34 4.17 13.00
N PRO A 103 -2.60 4.58 12.86
CA PRO A 103 -2.99 5.40 11.72
C PRO A 103 -2.25 6.73 11.72
N ILE A 104 -1.54 7.05 10.64
CA ILE A 104 -0.74 8.29 10.56
C ILE A 104 -1.60 9.55 10.78
N LYS A 105 -2.88 9.48 10.40
CA LYS A 105 -3.90 10.52 10.62
C LYS A 105 -4.17 10.80 12.11
N TRP A 106 -3.74 9.95 13.03
CA TRP A 106 -3.84 10.22 14.46
C TRP A 106 -2.90 11.33 14.93
N LEU A 107 -1.91 11.71 14.11
CA LEU A 107 -1.09 12.90 14.34
C LEU A 107 -1.85 14.22 14.09
N ASP A 108 -3.02 14.19 13.45
CA ASP A 108 -3.89 15.37 13.27
C ASP A 108 -4.68 15.64 14.56
N GLU A 109 -4.35 16.74 15.25
CA GLU A 109 -5.02 17.17 16.49
C GLU A 109 -6.52 17.41 16.29
N SER A 110 -6.92 17.92 15.13
CA SER A 110 -8.32 18.18 14.79
C SER A 110 -9.10 16.88 14.62
N PHE A 111 -8.44 15.84 14.09
CA PHE A 111 -9.01 14.51 13.94
C PHE A 111 -9.16 13.80 15.29
N THR A 112 -8.17 13.94 16.17
CA THR A 112 -8.10 13.26 17.47
C THR A 112 -8.69 14.02 18.64
N LYS A 113 -9.25 15.23 18.43
CA LYS A 113 -9.88 16.05 19.48
C LYS A 113 -10.82 15.31 20.45
N LYS A 114 -11.54 14.28 19.99
CA LYS A 114 -12.46 13.47 20.82
C LYS A 114 -11.80 12.30 21.56
N SER A 115 -10.56 11.96 21.22
CA SER A 115 -9.81 10.85 21.79
C SER A 115 -8.31 11.21 21.86
N PRO A 116 -7.89 12.08 22.80
CA PRO A 116 -6.51 12.56 22.91
C PRO A 116 -5.46 11.44 22.99
N ALA A 117 -5.80 10.34 23.66
CA ALA A 117 -4.94 9.15 23.76
C ALA A 117 -4.45 8.58 22.40
N ARG A 118 -5.14 8.89 21.29
CA ARG A 118 -4.69 8.52 19.94
C ARG A 118 -3.53 9.38 19.45
N LEU A 119 -3.62 10.68 19.71
CA LEU A 119 -2.56 11.62 19.40
C LEU A 119 -1.34 11.32 20.27
N ASP A 120 -1.57 11.07 21.56
CA ASP A 120 -0.51 10.74 22.52
C ASP A 120 0.25 9.49 22.07
N LEU A 121 -0.46 8.40 21.73
CA LEU A 121 0.17 7.18 21.19
C LEU A 121 0.91 7.44 19.88
N ALA A 122 0.32 8.20 18.95
CA ALA A 122 0.95 8.45 17.66
C ALA A 122 2.24 9.29 17.78
N ARG A 123 2.24 10.29 18.66
CA ARG A 123 3.43 11.09 18.97
C ARG A 123 4.48 10.27 19.70
N ASP A 124 4.10 9.53 20.74
CA ASP A 124 5.02 8.68 21.50
C ASP A 124 5.72 7.66 20.58
N VAL A 125 4.95 6.99 19.72
CA VAL A 125 5.49 6.05 18.73
C VAL A 125 6.43 6.76 17.75
N LEU A 126 6.05 7.94 17.22
CA LEU A 126 6.90 8.70 16.31
C LEU A 126 8.23 9.11 16.98
N SER A 127 8.17 9.68 18.18
CA SER A 127 9.34 10.12 18.95
C SER A 127 10.28 8.95 19.26
N LYS A 128 9.74 7.84 19.78
CA LYS A 128 10.54 6.63 20.09
C LYS A 128 11.18 6.01 18.85
N ILE A 129 10.53 6.03 17.70
CA ILE A 129 11.14 5.53 16.45
C ILE A 129 12.29 6.44 16.02
N MET A 130 12.11 7.76 16.08
CA MET A 130 13.17 8.69 15.72
C MET A 130 14.38 8.55 16.65
N GLU A 131 14.15 8.31 17.94
CA GLU A 131 15.20 8.00 18.92
C GLU A 131 15.88 6.66 18.62
N LEU A 132 15.09 5.59 18.43
CA LEU A 132 15.59 4.23 18.17
C LEU A 132 16.48 4.14 16.93
N TYR A 133 16.16 4.91 15.90
CA TYR A 133 16.92 4.93 14.64
C TYR A 133 17.92 6.09 14.58
N GLU A 134 18.09 6.84 15.67
CA GLU A 134 19.04 7.94 15.82
C GLU A 134 18.96 8.96 14.68
N ILE A 135 17.73 9.41 14.36
CA ILE A 135 17.48 10.43 13.34
C ILE A 135 18.21 11.72 13.72
N GLU A 136 18.89 12.33 12.76
CA GLU A 136 19.79 13.46 13.01
C GLU A 136 19.03 14.73 13.42
N GLU A 137 17.94 15.02 12.70
CA GLU A 137 17.10 16.20 12.92
C GLU A 137 15.64 15.77 13.19
N PRO A 138 15.34 15.17 14.36
CA PRO A 138 14.05 14.53 14.62
C PRO A 138 12.90 15.56 14.69
N ASN A 139 13.16 16.76 15.24
CA ASN A 139 12.17 17.82 15.31
C ASN A 139 11.75 18.33 13.91
N GLN A 140 12.70 18.37 12.97
CA GLN A 140 12.44 18.79 11.59
C GLN A 140 11.63 17.74 10.84
N LEU A 141 11.95 16.46 11.04
CA LEU A 141 11.17 15.35 10.48
C LEU A 141 9.73 15.36 11.01
N GLU A 142 9.57 15.54 12.32
CA GLU A 142 8.25 15.66 12.94
C GLU A 142 7.46 16.84 12.37
N GLU A 143 8.05 18.04 12.29
CA GLU A 143 7.40 19.23 11.72
C GLU A 143 6.93 18.96 10.28
N ILE A 144 7.80 18.37 9.45
CA ILE A 144 7.48 18.01 8.06
C ILE A 144 6.28 17.05 8.04
N ILE A 145 6.31 15.95 8.79
CA ILE A 145 5.20 14.98 8.81
C ILE A 145 3.89 15.64 9.27
N LEU A 146 3.94 16.43 10.35
CA LEU A 146 2.76 17.11 10.91
C LEU A 146 2.17 18.13 9.92
N SER A 147 3.01 18.86 9.18
CA SER A 147 2.55 19.83 8.17
C SER A 147 1.72 19.16 7.07
N TRP A 148 2.16 18.00 6.59
CA TRP A 148 1.46 17.19 5.59
C TRP A 148 0.18 16.56 6.15
N VAL A 149 0.23 16.05 7.38
CA VAL A 149 -0.95 15.50 8.06
C VAL A 149 -2.05 16.57 8.22
N ASN A 150 -1.68 17.79 8.63
CA ASN A 150 -2.61 18.90 8.80
C ASN A 150 -3.07 19.55 7.48
N GLY A 151 -2.47 19.16 6.34
CA GLY A 151 -2.75 19.74 5.04
C GLY A 151 -2.30 21.20 4.92
N VAL A 152 -1.27 21.57 5.69
CA VAL A 152 -0.59 22.87 5.63
C VAL A 152 0.70 22.63 4.84
N SER A 153 0.59 22.41 3.52
CA SER A 153 1.79 22.28 2.71
C SER A 153 2.50 23.64 2.63
N ARG A 154 3.76 23.69 3.04
CA ARG A 154 4.70 24.71 2.56
C ARG A 154 5.15 24.28 1.15
N GLU A 155 5.10 25.22 0.20
CA GLU A 155 5.66 25.18 -1.16
C GLU A 155 4.81 24.58 -2.32
N ASP A 156 4.21 25.49 -3.10
CA ASP A 156 4.65 25.85 -4.46
C ASP A 156 5.25 24.74 -5.34
N SER A 157 4.43 23.79 -5.80
CA SER A 157 4.72 23.11 -7.06
C SER A 157 3.69 23.50 -8.11
N GLU A 158 4.13 24.29 -9.09
CA GLU A 158 3.39 24.68 -10.31
C GLU A 158 2.93 23.45 -11.14
N TYR A 159 3.32 22.23 -10.75
CA TYR A 159 3.15 21.01 -11.52
C TYR A 159 2.00 20.09 -11.08
N GLU A 160 1.41 20.26 -9.89
CA GLU A 160 0.33 19.38 -9.38
C GLU A 160 -1.04 20.06 -9.18
N GLU A 161 -1.28 21.27 -9.72
CA GLU A 161 -2.55 22.02 -9.54
C GLU A 161 -3.84 21.32 -10.05
N ARG A 162 -3.75 20.24 -10.83
CA ARG A 162 -4.94 19.65 -11.49
C ARG A 162 -5.78 18.71 -10.63
N LEU A 163 -5.29 18.25 -9.48
CA LEU A 163 -6.05 17.40 -8.57
C LEU A 163 -5.94 17.98 -7.17
N ARG A 164 -7.08 18.45 -6.60
CA ARG A 164 -7.14 18.87 -5.20
C ARG A 164 -6.58 17.75 -4.32
N HIS A 165 -5.37 17.92 -3.80
CA HIS A 165 -4.78 16.98 -2.86
C HIS A 165 -5.76 16.82 -1.69
N LYS A 166 -6.19 15.58 -1.43
CA LYS A 166 -6.92 15.27 -0.21
C LYS A 166 -6.00 15.65 0.95
N LYS A 167 -6.53 16.39 1.94
CA LYS A 167 -5.78 16.73 3.15
C LYS A 167 -5.30 15.46 3.85
N GLY A 168 -4.07 15.48 4.34
CA GLY A 168 -3.44 14.39 5.07
C GLY A 168 -2.72 13.37 4.19
N ILE A 169 -2.08 12.42 4.85
CA ILE A 169 -1.30 11.34 4.23
C ILE A 169 -2.21 10.12 4.06
N ILE A 170 -2.54 9.77 2.83
CA ILE A 170 -3.54 8.72 2.52
C ILE A 170 -2.96 7.49 1.82
N SER A 171 -1.66 7.47 1.54
CA SER A 171 -0.95 6.30 1.00
C SER A 171 0.52 6.28 1.43
N LYS A 172 1.11 5.07 1.45
CA LYS A 172 2.55 4.89 1.72
C LYS A 172 3.41 5.67 0.72
N LYS A 173 3.02 5.66 -0.56
CA LYS A 173 3.72 6.40 -1.63
C LYS A 173 3.75 7.91 -1.39
N GLN A 174 2.69 8.50 -0.83
CA GLN A 174 2.72 9.91 -0.41
C GLN A 174 3.69 10.11 0.75
N PHE A 175 3.66 9.22 1.74
CA PHE A 175 4.59 9.27 2.86
C PHE A 175 6.06 9.13 2.41
N ASP A 176 6.35 8.24 1.46
CA ASP A 176 7.71 8.06 0.93
C ASP A 176 8.25 9.32 0.27
N ARG A 177 7.40 10.11 -0.39
CA ARG A 177 7.79 11.42 -0.94
C ARG A 177 8.17 12.40 0.16
N ILE A 178 7.44 12.39 1.28
CA ILE A 178 7.72 13.24 2.45
C ILE A 178 9.06 12.85 3.06
N ILE A 179 9.31 11.54 3.22
CA ILE A 179 10.58 11.03 3.74
C ILE A 179 11.75 11.36 2.79
N LEU A 180 11.53 11.25 1.47
CA LEU A 180 12.52 11.64 0.48
C LEU A 180 12.85 13.14 0.54
N ASP A 181 11.83 13.99 0.68
CA ASP A 181 12.02 15.44 0.84
C ASP A 181 12.84 15.76 2.10
N TYR A 182 12.53 15.14 3.24
CA TYR A 182 13.34 15.25 4.45
C TYR A 182 14.80 14.83 4.22
N ARG A 183 15.02 13.64 3.66
CA ARG A 183 16.37 13.13 3.33
C ARG A 183 17.16 14.15 2.51
N LEU A 184 16.55 14.72 1.47
CA LEU A 184 17.21 15.65 0.57
C LEU A 184 17.55 16.98 1.24
N ARG A 185 16.74 17.43 2.20
CA ARG A 185 16.94 18.69 2.92
C ARG A 185 18.00 18.59 4.03
N TYR A 186 18.05 17.46 4.73
CA TYR A 186 18.86 17.31 5.95
C TYR A 186 20.00 16.30 5.84
N ASP A 187 20.14 15.64 4.68
CA ASP A 187 21.18 14.62 4.45
C ASP A 187 21.24 13.52 5.54
N ASP A 188 20.07 13.04 6.01
CA ASP A 188 19.94 11.88 6.91
C ASP A 188 19.45 10.60 6.18
N GLU A 189 20.34 9.61 5.94
CA GLU A 189 20.00 8.32 5.32
C GLU A 189 19.26 7.35 6.26
N LYS A 190 19.36 7.55 7.57
CA LYS A 190 18.78 6.63 8.57
C LYS A 190 17.26 6.62 8.49
N VAL A 191 16.65 7.70 8.00
CA VAL A 191 15.20 7.80 7.78
C VAL A 191 14.63 6.70 6.86
N PHE A 192 15.43 6.18 5.93
CA PHE A 192 15.04 5.06 5.06
C PHE A 192 15.24 3.68 5.69
N LYS A 193 16.01 3.59 6.79
CA LYS A 193 16.19 2.34 7.54
C LYS A 193 14.99 2.04 8.43
N ILE A 194 14.15 3.04 8.72
CA ILE A 194 12.92 2.87 9.49
C ILE A 194 11.90 2.08 8.65
N PRO A 195 11.44 0.90 9.11
CA PRO A 195 10.37 0.16 8.47
C PRO A 195 9.02 0.78 8.87
N TRP A 196 8.72 1.96 8.32
CA TRP A 196 7.58 2.79 8.70
C TRP A 196 6.23 2.05 8.72
N GLU A 197 6.01 1.15 7.78
CA GLU A 197 4.81 0.30 7.67
C GLU A 197 4.65 -0.71 8.82
N ARG A 198 5.71 -0.95 9.60
CA ARG A 198 5.64 -1.75 10.82
C ARG A 198 5.11 -0.96 12.00
N TYR A 199 5.10 0.37 11.94
CA TYR A 199 4.65 1.23 13.04
C TYR A 199 3.38 2.00 12.69
N PHE A 200 3.28 2.48 11.45
CA PHE A 200 2.20 3.32 10.96
C PHE A 200 1.45 2.69 9.80
N VAL A 201 0.16 3.00 9.72
CA VAL A 201 -0.69 2.69 8.56
C VAL A 201 -1.08 3.96 7.82
N PHE A 202 -0.96 3.91 6.49
CA PHE A 202 -1.10 5.06 5.59
C PHE A 202 -2.37 4.94 4.76
N VAL A 203 -3.52 4.90 5.42
CA VAL A 203 -4.84 4.77 4.78
C VAL A 203 -5.84 5.78 5.30
N ASP A 204 -6.86 6.09 4.50
CA ASP A 204 -7.92 7.00 4.92
C ASP A 204 -8.82 6.32 5.96
N VAL A 205 -8.65 6.73 7.21
CA VAL A 205 -9.37 6.16 8.35
C VAL A 205 -10.53 7.03 8.83
N THR A 206 -11.55 6.36 9.37
CA THR A 206 -12.69 6.98 10.04
C THR A 206 -12.40 7.27 11.52
N LYS A 207 -13.21 8.15 12.14
CA LYS A 207 -13.02 8.57 13.54
C LYS A 207 -13.22 7.45 14.58
N ASP A 208 -13.79 6.32 14.20
CA ASP A 208 -14.02 5.15 15.06
C ASP A 208 -12.95 4.06 14.85
N VAL A 209 -11.92 4.32 14.04
CA VAL A 209 -10.85 3.35 13.78
C VAL A 209 -10.08 3.00 15.07
N ILE A 210 -9.67 1.75 15.18
CA ILE A 210 -8.81 1.21 16.23
C ILE A 210 -7.77 0.29 15.58
N ILE A 211 -6.66 0.05 16.25
CA ILE A 211 -5.59 -0.86 15.84
C ILE A 211 -6.06 -2.30 16.05
N ASP A 212 -5.75 -3.18 15.11
CA ASP A 212 -6.06 -4.60 15.22
C ASP A 212 -5.13 -5.27 16.23
N GLY A 213 -5.64 -5.52 17.43
CA GLY A 213 -4.86 -6.17 18.49
C GLY A 213 -4.58 -7.65 18.23
N ALA A 214 -5.18 -8.28 17.22
CA ALA A 214 -4.92 -9.69 16.89
C ALA A 214 -3.76 -9.87 15.90
N TYR A 215 -3.47 -8.85 15.09
CA TYR A 215 -2.42 -8.88 14.05
C TYR A 215 -1.46 -7.69 14.11
N ILE A 216 -1.47 -6.94 15.22
CA ILE A 216 -0.52 -5.85 15.46
C ILE A 216 0.92 -6.35 15.27
N THR A 217 1.79 -5.49 14.75
CA THR A 217 3.19 -5.85 14.50
C THR A 217 3.98 -5.97 15.80
N ALA A 218 5.02 -6.82 15.78
CA ALA A 218 5.95 -6.94 16.90
C ALA A 218 6.68 -5.60 17.17
N GLU A 219 7.03 -4.88 16.11
CA GLU A 219 7.67 -3.57 16.19
C GLU A 219 6.80 -2.53 16.91
N LEU A 220 5.50 -2.47 16.60
CA LEU A 220 4.62 -1.53 17.28
C LEU A 220 4.40 -1.93 18.74
N ILE A 221 4.27 -3.23 19.06
CA ILE A 221 4.17 -3.68 20.45
C ILE A 221 5.41 -3.23 21.24
N SER A 222 6.59 -3.48 20.68
CA SER A 222 7.86 -3.13 21.33
C SER A 222 7.93 -1.65 21.69
N VAL A 223 7.59 -0.78 20.75
CA VAL A 223 7.65 0.67 20.95
C VAL A 223 6.52 1.19 21.84
N ALA A 224 5.28 0.72 21.62
CA ALA A 224 4.10 1.21 22.33
C ALA A 224 4.06 0.80 23.80
N PHE A 225 4.64 -0.36 24.15
CA PHE A 225 4.59 -0.94 25.49
C PHE A 225 5.97 -1.02 26.17
N ASP A 226 7.01 -0.47 25.54
CA ASP A 226 8.40 -0.47 26.03
C ASP A 226 8.93 -1.88 26.36
N ILE A 227 8.68 -2.82 25.45
CA ILE A 227 9.10 -4.22 25.55
C ILE A 227 10.24 -4.46 24.55
N PRO A 228 11.34 -5.16 24.93
CA PRO A 228 12.41 -5.48 24.00
C PRO A 228 11.90 -6.19 22.74
N LEU A 229 12.23 -5.68 21.55
CA LEU A 229 11.73 -6.20 20.27
C LEU A 229 12.02 -7.70 20.08
N GLN A 230 13.18 -8.17 20.54
CA GLN A 230 13.54 -9.58 20.41
C GLN A 230 12.57 -10.48 21.19
N SER A 231 12.25 -10.11 22.43
CA SER A 231 11.27 -10.84 23.26
C SER A 231 9.90 -10.86 22.61
N VAL A 232 9.48 -9.74 22.00
CA VAL A 232 8.23 -9.72 21.22
C VAL A 232 8.31 -10.67 20.03
N LYS A 233 9.40 -10.66 19.25
CA LYS A 233 9.52 -11.53 18.07
C LYS A 233 9.55 -13.02 18.39
N ASP A 234 10.07 -13.39 19.55
CA ASP A 234 10.19 -14.79 19.97
C ASP A 234 8.85 -15.38 20.44
N GLU A 235 7.94 -14.54 20.94
CA GLU A 235 6.69 -14.97 21.58
C GLU A 235 5.40 -14.52 20.85
N TRP A 236 5.44 -13.38 20.17
CA TRP A 236 4.28 -12.78 19.50
C TRP A 236 4.09 -13.33 18.09
N LEU A 237 2.95 -13.98 17.86
CA LEU A 237 2.51 -14.48 16.56
C LEU A 237 3.62 -15.22 15.78
N ILE A 238 4.07 -16.35 16.32
CA ILE A 238 4.93 -17.28 15.56
C ILE A 238 4.13 -17.73 14.33
N GLU A 239 4.62 -17.39 13.13
CA GLU A 239 3.92 -17.53 11.83
C GLU A 239 3.49 -18.97 11.46
N ASN A 240 3.78 -19.98 12.28
CA ASN A 240 3.79 -21.40 11.88
C ASN A 240 2.68 -22.28 12.44
N ASP A 241 1.80 -21.82 13.33
CA ASP A 241 0.74 -22.68 13.88
C ASP A 241 -0.67 -22.15 13.58
N ILE A 242 -1.28 -22.74 12.54
CA ILE A 242 -2.69 -22.55 12.19
C ILE A 242 -3.61 -23.26 13.22
N ASP A 243 -3.06 -24.22 13.97
CA ASP A 243 -3.82 -25.08 14.89
C ASP A 243 -3.71 -24.69 16.37
N GLU A 244 -2.74 -23.85 16.76
CA GLU A 244 -2.64 -23.36 18.14
C GLU A 244 -3.49 -22.09 18.38
N LYS A 245 -4.08 -22.01 19.57
CA LYS A 245 -4.84 -20.83 19.98
C LYS A 245 -3.87 -19.65 20.12
N LYS A 246 -3.87 -18.78 19.11
CA LYS A 246 -3.09 -17.52 19.13
C LYS A 246 -3.32 -16.77 20.44
N MET A 247 -2.21 -16.40 21.08
CA MET A 247 -2.21 -15.55 22.25
C MET A 247 -2.80 -14.19 21.86
N THR A 248 -3.74 -13.68 22.66
CA THR A 248 -4.27 -12.33 22.45
C THR A 248 -3.29 -11.28 22.97
N LEU A 249 -3.32 -10.06 22.43
CA LEU A 249 -2.48 -8.96 22.95
C LEU A 249 -2.69 -8.73 24.46
N VAL A 250 -3.92 -8.94 24.97
CA VAL A 250 -4.21 -8.82 26.40
C VAL A 250 -3.45 -9.88 27.21
N GLU A 251 -3.46 -11.12 26.74
CA GLU A 251 -2.74 -12.22 27.40
C GLU A 251 -1.23 -12.00 27.32
N TYR A 252 -0.72 -11.56 26.17
CA TYR A 252 0.70 -11.26 25.98
C TYR A 252 1.19 -10.16 26.93
N LEU A 253 0.49 -9.03 26.98
CA LEU A 253 0.87 -7.92 27.85
C LEU A 253 0.68 -8.27 29.34
N ALA A 254 -0.27 -9.12 29.70
CA ALA A 254 -0.39 -9.58 31.08
C ALA A 254 0.80 -10.45 31.53
N GLN A 255 1.50 -11.10 30.60
CA GLN A 255 2.69 -11.92 30.88
C GLN A 255 3.99 -11.12 30.82
N ASN A 256 4.05 -10.14 29.91
CA ASN A 256 5.30 -9.47 29.56
C ASN A 256 5.36 -7.98 29.92
N ALA A 257 4.22 -7.32 30.16
CA ALA A 257 4.17 -5.90 30.55
C ALA A 257 3.84 -5.74 32.03
N SER A 258 4.44 -4.73 32.67
CA SER A 258 4.26 -4.45 34.10
C SER A 258 2.91 -3.77 34.38
N GLY A 259 1.81 -4.53 34.31
CA GLY A 259 0.49 -4.10 34.79
C GLY A 259 -0.29 -3.15 33.87
N GLU A 260 0.14 -2.95 32.62
CA GLU A 260 -0.62 -2.13 31.68
C GLU A 260 -1.88 -2.83 31.18
N VAL A 261 -3.03 -2.23 31.46
CA VAL A 261 -4.31 -2.67 30.92
C VAL A 261 -4.48 -2.06 29.53
N ILE A 262 -4.60 -2.91 28.50
CA ILE A 262 -4.86 -2.47 27.13
C ILE A 262 -5.97 -1.43 27.08
N ASN A 263 -5.66 -0.27 26.49
CA ASN A 263 -6.65 0.73 26.18
C ASN A 263 -7.54 0.24 25.03
N LYS A 264 -8.70 -0.30 25.38
CA LYS A 264 -9.70 -0.84 24.42
C LYS A 264 -10.28 0.22 23.46
N LYS A 265 -9.97 1.51 23.65
CA LYS A 265 -10.31 2.58 22.69
C LYS A 265 -9.26 2.76 21.59
N LEU A 266 -8.07 2.21 21.79
CA LEU A 266 -6.94 2.26 20.85
C LEU A 266 -6.76 0.93 20.14
N PHE A 267 -6.88 -0.18 20.87
CA PHE A 267 -6.66 -1.54 20.36
C PHE A 267 -7.94 -2.37 20.41
N SER A 268 -8.19 -3.16 19.37
CA SER A 268 -9.25 -4.14 19.35
C SER A 268 -8.91 -5.33 20.23
N LYS A 269 -9.93 -5.92 20.87
CA LYS A 269 -9.77 -7.21 21.57
C LYS A 269 -9.72 -8.39 20.60
N ASN A 270 -10.43 -8.27 19.49
CA ASN A 270 -10.59 -9.32 18.49
C ASN A 270 -10.07 -8.81 17.14
N ALA A 271 -9.76 -9.75 16.24
CA ALA A 271 -9.40 -9.47 14.86
C ALA A 271 -10.40 -8.53 14.18
N LEU A 272 -9.89 -7.58 13.41
CA LEU A 272 -10.68 -6.65 12.62
C LEU A 272 -10.85 -7.20 11.21
N ASN A 273 -12.06 -7.07 10.68
CA ASN A 273 -12.33 -7.32 9.26
C ASN A 273 -11.89 -6.10 8.43
N ALA A 274 -10.58 -5.89 8.37
CA ALA A 274 -9.92 -4.82 7.63
C ALA A 274 -8.65 -5.37 7.00
N MET A 275 -8.57 -5.36 5.67
CA MET A 275 -7.49 -6.00 4.92
C MET A 275 -7.02 -5.16 3.75
N HIS A 276 -5.73 -5.21 3.48
CA HIS A 276 -5.13 -4.77 2.23
C HIS A 276 -5.04 -6.00 1.33
N CYS A 277 -5.62 -5.95 0.13
CA CYS A 277 -5.60 -7.06 -0.81
C CYS A 277 -4.88 -6.65 -2.09
N GLU A 278 -4.03 -7.53 -2.59
CA GLU A 278 -3.40 -7.46 -3.91
C GLU A 278 -3.94 -8.62 -4.75
N GLU A 279 -4.38 -8.31 -5.96
CA GLU A 279 -4.87 -9.28 -6.91
C GLU A 279 -3.98 -9.29 -8.16
N ARG A 280 -3.52 -10.48 -8.56
CA ARG A 280 -2.74 -10.71 -9.78
C ARG A 280 -3.52 -11.58 -10.74
N TYR A 281 -3.57 -11.18 -12.00
CA TYR A 281 -4.30 -11.92 -13.02
C TYR A 281 -3.56 -11.93 -14.35
N ALA A 282 -3.75 -13.01 -15.10
CA ALA A 282 -3.26 -13.11 -16.46
C ALA A 282 -4.26 -12.47 -17.42
N TYR A 283 -3.77 -11.66 -18.36
CA TYR A 283 -4.57 -11.15 -19.47
C TYR A 283 -3.75 -11.18 -20.76
N ARG A 284 -4.22 -11.97 -21.73
CA ARG A 284 -3.47 -12.32 -22.95
C ARG A 284 -2.14 -12.98 -22.59
N ASN A 285 -1.01 -12.29 -22.81
CA ASN A 285 0.36 -12.81 -22.63
C ASN A 285 1.13 -12.08 -21.52
N SER A 286 0.43 -11.29 -20.71
CA SER A 286 1.03 -10.47 -19.65
C SER A 286 0.30 -10.70 -18.33
N TYR A 287 1.00 -10.44 -17.22
CA TYR A 287 0.43 -10.44 -15.89
C TYR A 287 0.22 -9.01 -15.43
N TYR A 288 -0.90 -8.76 -14.77
CA TYR A 288 -1.23 -7.46 -14.22
C TYR A 288 -1.56 -7.61 -12.75
N SER A 289 -1.36 -6.54 -11.98
CA SER A 289 -1.86 -6.48 -10.62
C SER A 289 -2.57 -5.18 -10.27
N PHE A 290 -3.44 -5.27 -9.29
CA PHE A 290 -4.00 -4.12 -8.61
C PHE A 290 -4.11 -4.42 -7.12
N SER A 291 -4.18 -3.37 -6.33
CA SER A 291 -4.40 -3.47 -4.89
C SER A 291 -5.59 -2.61 -4.47
N PHE A 292 -6.17 -2.96 -3.33
CA PHE A 292 -7.25 -2.22 -2.71
C PHE A 292 -7.34 -2.53 -1.21
N ASP A 293 -7.95 -1.62 -0.47
CA ASP A 293 -8.26 -1.82 0.94
C ASP A 293 -9.72 -2.22 1.08
N TYR A 294 -10.00 -3.25 1.86
CA TYR A 294 -11.35 -3.70 2.19
C TYR A 294 -11.59 -3.58 3.70
N SER A 295 -12.63 -2.84 4.08
CA SER A 295 -13.05 -2.69 5.48
C SER A 295 -14.53 -2.30 5.57
N LYS A 296 -15.25 -2.84 6.57
CA LYS A 296 -16.67 -2.53 6.82
C LYS A 296 -17.55 -2.64 5.56
N GLU A 297 -17.38 -3.71 4.79
CA GLU A 297 -18.10 -3.99 3.52
C GLU A 297 -17.86 -2.97 2.40
N ARG A 298 -16.84 -2.12 2.54
CA ARG A 298 -16.45 -1.14 1.52
C ARG A 298 -15.03 -1.43 1.08
N SER A 299 -14.79 -1.17 -0.19
CA SER A 299 -13.46 -1.18 -0.77
C SER A 299 -13.05 0.25 -1.12
N THR A 300 -11.79 0.59 -0.84
CA THR A 300 -11.19 1.91 -1.06
C THR A 300 -9.77 1.76 -1.62
N ASN A 301 -9.18 2.87 -2.07
CA ASN A 301 -7.77 2.91 -2.51
C ASN A 301 -7.43 1.89 -3.58
N PHE A 302 -8.31 1.74 -4.58
CA PHE A 302 -7.99 0.94 -5.76
C PHE A 302 -6.78 1.56 -6.48
N GLU A 303 -5.69 0.81 -6.59
CA GLU A 303 -4.49 1.19 -7.34
C GLU A 303 -4.18 0.10 -8.38
N PHE A 304 -4.12 0.50 -9.65
CA PHE A 304 -3.68 -0.38 -10.71
C PHE A 304 -2.17 -0.27 -10.85
N ASN A 305 -1.47 -1.36 -10.53
CA ASN A 305 0.01 -1.39 -10.48
C ASN A 305 0.64 -1.59 -11.86
N GLY A 306 -0.15 -1.94 -12.87
CA GLY A 306 0.33 -2.14 -14.22
C GLY A 306 0.71 -3.58 -14.52
N GLU A 307 1.51 -3.73 -15.57
CA GLU A 307 2.08 -4.99 -16.03
C GLU A 307 3.26 -5.37 -15.12
N LEU A 308 3.29 -6.62 -14.67
CA LEU A 308 4.35 -7.21 -13.85
C LEU A 308 5.49 -7.77 -14.69
#